data_AF-A0AAV7P6V7-F1
#
_entry.id   AF-A0AAV7P6V7-F1
#
_cell.length_a   1.000
_cell.length_b   1.000
_cell.length_c   1.000
_cell.angle_alpha   90.00
_cell.angle_beta   90.00
_cell.angle_gamma   90.00
#
_symmetry.space_group_name_H-M   'P 1'
#
loop_
_entity.id
_entity.type
_entity.pdbx_description
1 polymer ?
#
loop_
_entity_poly.entity_id
_entity_poly.type
_entity_poly.pdbx_seq_one_letter_code
_entity_poly.pdbx_strand_id
1 'polypeptide(L)'
;MNGSSSGLGRNFNELRTYHVWNEAWFTRKDLGPFYNGWQVLDGTAQERSEGLYCCGPTSVNAVKEGEVGMAYDGLFVFAEVNADRLTHICYDDDVTEQVYTDRNMIGQSISTKAVGNDSRVDITHNYKYLEGSDEEREVFNKARKLAYKNTLTAGENRNGTDLEEVPGISGQFKLVKSPVVGQDIHLMLILKNLTNVECTVHVNISSSSVLHNRTPKAMIFKASASLTLDPEEGNSMSLFI
;
A
#
# COMPACT_ATOMS: atom_id res chain seq x y z
N MET A 1 25.89 1.43 -33.81
CA MET A 1 25.04 2.53 -33.32
C MET A 1 24.27 1.96 -32.14
N ASN A 2 24.85 2.11 -30.94
CA ASN A 2 24.33 1.55 -29.70
C ASN A 2 23.41 2.58 -29.06
N GLY A 3 22.11 2.28 -29.03
CA GLY A 3 21.15 2.99 -28.19
C GLY A 3 21.28 2.46 -26.77
N SER A 4 21.89 3.24 -25.90
CA SER A 4 21.98 3.01 -24.46
C SER A 4 20.59 3.10 -23.83
N SER A 5 20.02 1.96 -23.46
CA SER A 5 18.93 1.89 -22.50
C SER A 5 19.50 2.12 -21.09
N SER A 6 19.65 3.38 -20.68
CA SER A 6 19.88 3.73 -19.28
C SER A 6 18.52 3.73 -18.55
N GLY A 7 17.93 2.55 -18.43
CA GLY A 7 16.84 2.32 -17.48
C GLY A 7 17.47 2.11 -16.11
N LEU A 8 17.73 3.20 -15.38
CA LEU A 8 17.88 3.13 -13.93
C LEU A 8 16.59 2.52 -13.39
N GLY A 9 16.69 1.28 -12.91
CA GLY A 9 15.58 0.53 -12.34
C GLY A 9 14.96 1.32 -11.21
N ARG A 10 13.85 1.99 -11.49
CA ARG A 10 12.99 2.55 -10.45
C ARG A 10 12.40 1.34 -9.73
N ASN A 11 12.92 1.04 -8.54
CA ASN A 11 12.40 0.01 -7.66
C ASN A 11 10.98 0.40 -7.25
N PHE A 12 10.00 0.01 -8.04
CA PHE A 12 8.63 -0.07 -7.58
C PHE A 12 8.60 -1.21 -6.58
N ASN A 13 8.51 -0.90 -5.28
CA ASN A 13 8.08 -1.91 -4.31
C ASN A 13 6.75 -2.49 -4.82
N GLU A 14 6.67 -3.80 -4.99
CA GLU A 14 5.55 -4.47 -5.64
C GLU A 14 4.27 -4.33 -4.80
N LEU A 15 3.49 -3.28 -5.04
CA LEU A 15 2.14 -3.19 -4.52
C LEU A 15 1.26 -4.24 -5.19
N ARG A 16 0.78 -5.23 -4.42
CA ARG A 16 -0.12 -6.26 -4.92
C ARG A 16 -1.57 -5.90 -4.65
N THR A 17 -2.48 -6.40 -5.49
CA THR A 17 -3.92 -6.31 -5.21
C THR A 17 -4.31 -7.19 -4.03
N TYR A 18 -3.69 -8.36 -3.91
CA TYR A 18 -3.72 -9.23 -2.74
C TYR A 18 -2.43 -10.06 -2.70
N HIS A 19 -2.09 -10.55 -1.51
CA HIS A 19 -1.01 -11.50 -1.29
C HIS A 19 -1.50 -12.60 -0.35
N VAL A 20 -0.98 -13.82 -0.48
CA VAL A 20 -1.44 -14.98 0.30
C VAL A 20 -0.23 -15.67 0.92
N TRP A 21 -0.31 -15.93 2.21
CA TRP A 21 0.65 -16.73 2.99
C TRP A 21 -0.08 -17.80 3.81
N ASN A 22 0.66 -18.57 4.60
CA ASN A 22 0.13 -19.55 5.53
C ASN A 22 0.36 -19.13 6.99
N GLU A 23 -0.52 -19.56 7.88
CA GLU A 23 -0.31 -19.50 9.33
C GLU A 23 -0.20 -20.92 9.89
N ALA A 24 0.79 -21.15 10.75
CA ALA A 24 0.97 -22.40 11.48
C ALA A 24 0.91 -22.14 13.00
N TRP A 25 0.26 -23.04 13.74
CA TRP A 25 0.09 -22.89 15.18
C TRP A 25 1.12 -23.70 15.96
N PHE A 26 2.01 -23.02 16.69
CA PHE A 26 2.97 -23.67 17.59
C PHE A 26 3.55 -22.70 18.64
N THR A 27 4.33 -23.25 19.57
CA THR A 27 5.02 -22.47 20.61
C THR A 27 6.35 -21.92 20.11
N ARG A 28 6.68 -20.68 20.45
CA ARG A 28 7.97 -20.01 20.23
C ARG A 28 8.80 -20.01 21.50
N LYS A 29 9.39 -21.18 21.84
CA LYS A 29 10.23 -21.34 23.04
C LYS A 29 11.44 -20.40 23.04
N ASP A 30 11.87 -20.00 21.86
CA ASP A 30 12.96 -19.05 21.59
C ASP A 30 12.58 -17.59 21.90
N LEU A 31 11.30 -17.20 21.80
CA LEU A 31 10.84 -15.83 22.05
C LEU A 31 10.07 -15.68 23.36
N GLY A 32 9.47 -16.75 23.86
CA GLY A 32 8.69 -16.79 25.09
C GLY A 32 7.17 -16.88 24.88
N PRO A 33 6.40 -17.07 25.96
CA PRO A 33 4.99 -17.48 25.88
C PRO A 33 4.06 -16.51 25.14
N PHE A 34 4.35 -15.21 25.20
CA PHE A 34 3.56 -14.18 24.52
C PHE A 34 3.57 -14.36 22.99
N TYR A 35 4.63 -14.93 22.43
CA TYR A 35 4.80 -15.08 20.97
C TYR A 35 4.33 -16.43 20.41
N ASN A 36 3.77 -17.29 21.28
CA ASN A 36 3.13 -18.54 20.88
C ASN A 36 1.87 -18.30 20.04
N GLY A 37 1.38 -19.35 19.38
CA GLY A 37 0.13 -19.33 18.62
C GLY A 37 0.40 -19.29 17.13
N TRP A 38 -0.33 -18.46 16.39
CA TRP A 38 -0.20 -18.33 14.94
C TRP A 38 1.14 -17.71 14.52
N GLN A 39 1.79 -18.37 13.57
CA GLN A 39 3.07 -17.96 12.99
C GLN A 39 2.92 -17.87 11.48
N VAL A 40 3.29 -16.73 10.90
CA VAL A 40 3.33 -16.51 9.46
C VAL A 40 4.43 -17.35 8.83
N LEU A 41 4.10 -18.03 7.74
CA LEU A 41 4.99 -18.75 6.84
C LEU A 41 4.61 -18.36 5.41
N ASP A 42 5.54 -17.73 4.69
CA ASP A 42 5.34 -17.40 3.29
C ASP A 42 6.35 -18.14 2.40
N GLY A 43 5.82 -19.05 1.58
CA GLY A 43 6.57 -19.81 0.58
C GLY A 43 6.72 -19.09 -0.76
N THR A 44 6.14 -17.90 -0.91
CA THR A 44 6.27 -17.07 -2.10
C THR A 44 7.68 -16.48 -2.12
N ALA A 45 8.40 -16.70 -3.22
CA ALA A 45 9.78 -16.23 -3.38
C ALA A 45 9.87 -14.71 -3.58
N GLN A 46 9.64 -13.94 -2.52
CA GLN A 46 9.66 -12.48 -2.54
C GLN A 46 11.01 -11.91 -2.12
N GLU A 47 11.45 -12.27 -0.92
CA GLU A 47 12.70 -11.83 -0.33
C GLU A 47 13.57 -13.04 -0.01
N ARG A 48 14.88 -12.80 0.08
CA ARG A 48 15.82 -13.84 0.52
C ARG A 48 16.04 -13.72 2.03
N SER A 49 15.63 -14.73 2.78
CA SER A 49 16.05 -14.93 4.16
C SER A 49 17.23 -15.90 4.17
N GLU A 50 18.38 -15.46 4.69
CA GLU A 50 19.64 -16.24 4.73
C GLU A 50 20.08 -16.82 3.36
N GLY A 51 19.72 -16.14 2.27
CA GLY A 51 20.08 -16.56 0.89
C GLY A 51 19.11 -17.56 0.25
N LEU A 52 18.08 -18.02 0.98
CA LEU A 52 16.98 -18.85 0.48
C LEU A 52 15.71 -18.02 0.34
N TYR A 53 14.86 -18.39 -0.62
CA TYR A 53 13.53 -17.79 -0.76
C TYR A 53 12.56 -18.45 0.21
N CYS A 54 12.54 -17.96 1.45
CA CYS A 54 11.61 -18.35 2.48
C CYS A 54 11.37 -17.19 3.43
N CYS A 55 10.19 -17.12 4.03
CA CYS A 55 9.85 -16.14 5.06
C CYS A 55 9.13 -16.82 6.23
N GLY A 56 9.59 -16.53 7.44
CA GLY A 56 9.04 -17.02 8.69
C GLY A 56 9.83 -18.20 9.29
N PRO A 57 9.42 -18.69 10.48
CA PRO A 57 8.17 -18.35 11.15
C PRO A 57 8.19 -17.00 11.89
N THR A 58 7.21 -16.16 11.59
CA THR A 58 7.04 -14.84 12.24
C THR A 58 5.82 -14.86 13.15
N SER A 59 5.97 -14.55 14.43
CA SER A 59 4.84 -14.51 15.36
C SER A 59 3.86 -13.40 14.98
N VAL A 60 2.57 -13.73 14.84
CA VAL A 60 1.51 -12.74 14.55
C VAL A 60 1.44 -11.69 15.67
N ASN A 61 1.67 -12.08 16.92
CA ASN A 61 1.73 -11.15 18.05
C ASN A 61 2.94 -10.21 17.95
N ALA A 62 4.10 -10.70 17.48
CA ALA A 62 5.26 -9.83 17.25
C ALA A 62 4.99 -8.80 16.14
N VAL A 63 4.29 -9.19 15.08
CA VAL A 63 3.86 -8.28 14.00
C VAL A 63 2.93 -7.21 14.56
N LYS A 64 1.89 -7.60 15.31
CA LYS A 64 0.94 -6.66 15.90
C LYS A 64 1.58 -5.65 16.85
N GLU A 65 2.59 -6.07 17.60
CA GLU A 65 3.30 -5.21 18.56
C GLU A 65 4.51 -4.47 17.95
N GLY A 66 4.77 -4.61 16.65
CA GLY A 66 5.88 -3.96 15.95
C GLY A 66 7.27 -4.43 16.40
N GLU A 67 7.37 -5.67 16.92
CA GLU A 67 8.62 -6.30 17.38
C GLU A 67 9.42 -6.89 16.21
N VAL A 68 9.71 -6.06 15.21
CA VAL A 68 10.29 -6.46 13.91
C VAL A 68 11.72 -6.99 13.97
N GLY A 69 12.41 -6.82 15.10
CA GLY A 69 13.75 -7.34 15.32
C GLY A 69 13.79 -8.80 15.78
N MET A 70 12.63 -9.41 16.09
CA MET A 70 12.57 -10.81 16.49
C MET A 70 12.65 -11.73 15.27
N ALA A 71 13.34 -12.86 15.46
CA ALA A 71 13.37 -13.89 14.43
C ALA A 71 11.94 -14.42 14.18
N TYR A 72 11.54 -14.73 12.95
CA TYR A 72 12.22 -14.53 11.67
C TYR A 72 11.47 -13.46 10.86
N ASP A 73 12.19 -12.73 10.01
CA ASP A 73 11.64 -11.86 8.95
C ASP A 73 10.55 -10.86 9.41
N GLY A 74 10.56 -10.46 10.68
CA GLY A 74 9.51 -9.64 11.27
C GLY A 74 9.30 -8.30 10.56
N LEU A 75 10.38 -7.68 10.08
CA LEU A 75 10.30 -6.43 9.33
C LEU A 75 9.57 -6.59 7.99
N PHE A 76 9.83 -7.69 7.28
CA PHE A 76 9.21 -7.95 5.98
C PHE A 76 7.70 -8.17 6.15
N VAL A 77 7.31 -9.09 7.02
CA VAL A 77 5.89 -9.37 7.30
C VAL A 77 5.16 -8.13 7.84
N PHE A 78 5.82 -7.34 8.69
CA PHE A 78 5.25 -6.08 9.19
C PHE A 78 5.01 -5.08 8.05
N ALA A 79 5.95 -4.93 7.11
CA ALA A 79 5.80 -4.04 5.98
C ALA A 79 4.66 -4.47 5.03
N GLU A 80 4.44 -5.77 4.84
CA GLU A 80 3.33 -6.28 4.01
C GLU A 80 1.95 -5.83 4.51
N VAL A 81 1.80 -5.54 5.81
CA VAL A 81 0.52 -5.18 6.43
C VAL A 81 0.42 -3.76 6.98
N ASN A 82 1.54 -3.06 7.19
CA ASN A 82 1.58 -1.72 7.80
C ASN A 82 2.36 -0.67 6.99
N ALA A 83 2.87 -0.96 5.79
CA ALA A 83 3.64 0.04 5.04
C ALA A 83 2.78 1.26 4.63
N ASP A 84 3.34 2.46 4.83
CA ASP A 84 2.78 3.69 4.25
C ASP A 84 3.03 3.70 2.73
N ARG A 85 2.02 4.08 1.95
CA ARG A 85 2.13 4.26 0.49
C ARG A 85 2.42 5.72 0.16
N LEU A 86 3.65 5.99 -0.27
CA LEU A 86 4.07 7.30 -0.78
C LEU A 86 3.77 7.40 -2.28
N THR A 87 3.08 8.46 -2.68
CA THR A 87 2.79 8.80 -4.08
C THR A 87 3.68 9.93 -4.51
N HIS A 88 4.41 9.71 -5.60
CA HIS A 88 5.32 10.70 -6.18
C HIS A 88 4.89 11.06 -7.60
N ILE A 89 5.01 12.34 -7.96
CA ILE A 89 5.05 12.77 -9.35
C ILE A 89 6.52 12.72 -9.80
N CYS A 90 6.78 12.04 -10.92
CA CYS A 90 8.09 11.99 -11.54
C CYS A 90 8.06 12.82 -12.83
N TYR A 91 8.83 13.90 -12.87
CA TYR A 91 8.96 14.77 -14.03
C TYR A 91 10.08 14.26 -14.97
N ASP A 92 10.14 14.80 -16.20
CA ASP A 92 11.09 14.34 -17.23
C ASP A 92 12.57 14.56 -16.86
N ASP A 93 12.86 15.51 -15.96
CA ASP A 93 14.22 15.85 -15.50
C ASP A 93 14.69 14.99 -14.30
N ASP A 94 14.11 13.81 -14.09
CA ASP A 94 14.30 12.94 -12.91
C ASP A 94 14.03 13.63 -11.55
N VAL A 95 13.39 14.81 -11.58
CA VAL A 95 12.85 15.46 -10.39
C VAL A 95 11.64 14.66 -9.91
N THR A 96 11.65 14.31 -8.62
CA THR A 96 10.52 13.62 -7.98
C THR A 96 9.98 14.47 -6.84
N GLU A 97 8.66 14.56 -6.78
CA GLU A 97 7.93 15.31 -5.76
C GLU A 97 6.97 14.36 -5.07
N GLN A 98 7.08 14.21 -3.75
CA GLN A 98 6.12 13.45 -2.97
C GLN A 98 4.86 14.29 -2.79
N VAL A 99 3.72 13.83 -3.32
CA VAL A 99 2.48 14.61 -3.37
C VAL A 99 1.39 14.07 -2.45
N TYR A 100 1.49 12.82 -2.02
CA TYR A 100 0.48 12.21 -1.17
C TYR A 100 1.04 11.00 -0.41
N THR A 101 0.65 10.87 0.85
CA THR A 101 0.95 9.70 1.69
C THR A 101 -0.35 9.06 2.12
N ASP A 102 -0.49 7.77 1.86
CA ASP A 102 -1.62 6.97 2.33
C ASP A 102 -1.14 5.96 3.36
N ARG A 103 -1.49 6.21 4.62
CA ARG A 103 -1.07 5.38 5.76
C ARG A 103 -1.94 4.15 5.97
N ASN A 104 -3.11 4.10 5.32
CA ASN A 104 -4.16 3.15 5.69
C ASN A 104 -4.45 2.14 4.56
N MET A 105 -3.92 2.34 3.35
CA MET A 105 -4.28 1.47 2.22
C MET A 105 -3.71 0.05 2.28
N ILE A 106 -2.57 -0.17 2.94
CA ILE A 106 -1.88 -1.46 2.96
C ILE A 106 -2.45 -2.36 4.07
N GLY A 107 -2.37 -3.69 3.89
CA GLY A 107 -2.79 -4.66 4.89
C GLY A 107 -4.29 -4.64 5.23
N GLN A 108 -5.13 -4.32 4.26
CA GLN A 108 -6.57 -4.25 4.44
C GLN A 108 -7.23 -5.62 4.34
N SER A 109 -8.27 -5.86 5.14
CA SER A 109 -9.16 -7.02 5.02
C SER A 109 -8.43 -8.38 5.03
N ILE A 110 -7.46 -8.56 5.92
CA ILE A 110 -6.73 -9.83 6.07
C ILE A 110 -7.75 -10.91 6.43
N SER A 111 -7.77 -11.99 5.64
CA SER A 111 -8.90 -12.92 5.61
C SER A 111 -8.45 -14.37 5.69
N THR A 112 -9.22 -15.18 6.41
CA THR A 112 -9.09 -16.63 6.39
C THR A 112 -10.47 -17.30 6.27
N LYS A 113 -10.48 -18.59 5.92
CA LYS A 113 -11.70 -19.39 5.83
C LYS A 113 -12.20 -19.75 7.23
N ALA A 114 -13.51 -19.65 7.45
CA ALA A 114 -14.14 -20.08 8.70
C ALA A 114 -13.96 -21.58 8.95
N VAL A 115 -13.89 -21.96 10.23
CA VAL A 115 -13.90 -23.37 10.63
C VAL A 115 -15.28 -23.96 10.32
N GLY A 116 -15.30 -25.05 9.55
CA GLY A 116 -16.51 -25.82 9.26
C GLY A 116 -17.43 -25.27 8.15
N ASN A 117 -17.13 -24.13 7.53
CA ASN A 117 -17.88 -23.60 6.37
C ASN A 117 -17.03 -22.65 5.51
N ASP A 118 -17.59 -22.14 4.40
CA ASP A 118 -16.85 -21.34 3.40
C ASP A 118 -16.94 -19.82 3.63
N SER A 119 -17.44 -19.39 4.80
CA SER A 119 -17.53 -17.98 5.13
C SER A 119 -16.15 -17.38 5.36
N ARG A 120 -16.00 -16.10 5.04
CA ARG A 120 -14.81 -15.30 5.33
C ARG A 120 -14.77 -14.92 6.81
N VAL A 121 -13.62 -15.07 7.44
CA VAL A 121 -13.29 -14.52 8.75
C VAL A 121 -12.25 -13.42 8.55
N ASP A 122 -12.55 -12.23 9.04
CA ASP A 122 -11.62 -11.10 9.06
C ASP A 122 -10.70 -11.20 10.29
N ILE A 123 -9.40 -11.27 10.05
CA ILE A 123 -8.36 -11.39 11.08
C ILE A 123 -7.43 -10.18 11.08
N THR A 124 -7.80 -9.06 10.44
CA THR A 124 -6.96 -7.85 10.35
C THR A 124 -6.51 -7.35 11.73
N HIS A 125 -7.41 -7.38 12.70
CA HIS A 125 -7.15 -6.96 14.09
C HIS A 125 -6.14 -7.86 14.84
N ASN A 126 -5.80 -9.03 14.31
CA ASN A 126 -4.75 -9.88 14.85
C ASN A 126 -3.35 -9.40 14.43
N TYR A 127 -3.26 -8.69 13.30
CA TYR A 127 -2.00 -8.26 12.70
C TYR A 127 -1.65 -6.80 12.99
N LYS A 128 -2.65 -5.95 13.22
CA LYS A 128 -2.45 -4.53 13.49
C LYS A 128 -3.60 -3.94 14.30
N TYR A 129 -3.32 -2.79 14.90
CA TYR A 129 -4.32 -1.96 15.57
C TYR A 129 -5.24 -1.28 14.55
N LEU A 130 -6.31 -0.66 15.04
CA LEU A 130 -7.28 0.00 14.18
C LEU A 130 -6.63 1.19 13.48
N GLU A 131 -6.79 1.28 12.16
CA GLU A 131 -6.29 2.40 11.36
C GLU A 131 -6.74 3.74 11.93
N GLY A 132 -5.78 4.64 12.15
CA GLY A 132 -6.02 5.96 12.75
C GLY A 132 -6.10 5.99 14.27
N SER A 133 -5.87 4.88 14.98
CA SER A 133 -5.72 4.88 16.44
C SER A 133 -4.30 5.29 16.86
N ASP A 134 -4.15 5.78 18.10
CA ASP A 134 -2.84 6.17 18.62
C ASP A 134 -1.91 4.96 18.73
N GLU A 135 -2.43 3.79 19.12
CA GLU A 135 -1.68 2.54 19.27
C GLU A 135 -1.09 2.07 17.94
N GLU A 136 -1.87 2.18 16.86
CA GLU A 136 -1.41 1.89 15.50
C GLU A 136 -0.15 2.69 15.16
N ARG A 137 -0.19 4.00 15.43
CA ARG A 137 0.91 4.89 15.08
C ARG A 137 2.10 4.75 16.01
N GLU A 138 1.88 4.46 17.28
CA GLU A 138 2.94 4.13 18.23
C GLU A 138 3.71 2.88 17.80
N VAL A 139 2.99 1.81 17.43
CA VAL A 139 3.55 0.55 16.95
C VAL A 139 4.32 0.74 15.64
N PHE A 140 3.75 1.46 14.67
CA PHE A 140 4.43 1.77 13.41
C PHE A 140 5.74 2.53 13.66
N ASN A 141 5.71 3.56 14.51
CA ASN A 141 6.91 4.34 14.84
C ASN A 141 7.96 3.52 15.58
N LYS A 142 7.54 2.60 16.44
CA LYS A 142 8.44 1.65 17.12
C LYS A 142 9.12 0.73 16.10
N ALA A 143 8.35 0.08 15.22
CA ALA A 143 8.87 -0.81 14.18
C ALA A 143 9.84 -0.07 13.25
N ARG A 144 9.45 1.13 12.80
CA ARG A 144 10.28 2.02 11.97
C ARG A 144 11.62 2.35 12.64
N LYS A 145 11.63 2.71 13.93
CA LYS A 145 12.87 2.98 14.69
C LYS A 145 13.76 1.74 14.81
N LEU A 146 13.18 0.55 15.00
CA LEU A 146 13.93 -0.71 15.07
C LEU A 146 14.54 -1.07 13.71
N ALA A 147 13.77 -0.90 12.63
CA ALA A 147 14.27 -1.07 11.27
C ALA A 147 15.46 -0.16 10.98
N TYR A 148 15.33 1.14 11.32
CA TYR A 148 16.41 2.11 11.13
C TYR A 148 17.67 1.80 11.94
N LYS A 149 17.52 1.37 13.20
CA LYS A 149 18.66 0.94 14.02
C LYS A 149 19.42 -0.23 13.40
N ASN A 150 18.70 -1.17 12.78
CA ASN A 150 19.30 -2.30 12.08
C ASN A 150 19.95 -1.89 10.74
N THR A 151 19.53 -0.77 10.13
CA THR A 151 20.13 -0.22 8.90
C THR A 151 21.22 0.84 9.14
N LEU A 152 21.64 1.14 10.36
CA LEU A 152 22.72 2.13 10.63
C LEU A 152 24.12 1.68 10.13
N THR A 153 24.23 0.61 9.34
CA THR A 153 25.36 0.33 8.45
C THR A 153 25.21 0.91 7.03
N ALA A 154 24.06 1.48 6.67
CA ALA A 154 23.80 2.13 5.39
C ALA A 154 23.07 3.46 5.64
N GLY A 155 23.86 4.53 5.71
CA GLY A 155 23.38 5.86 6.05
C GLY A 155 22.46 6.43 4.99
N GLU A 156 21.23 6.78 5.38
CA GLU A 156 20.39 7.77 4.73
C GLU A 156 19.34 8.26 5.76
N ASN A 157 19.62 9.38 6.42
CA ASN A 157 18.65 10.06 7.28
C ASN A 157 17.62 10.75 6.38
N ARG A 158 16.53 10.04 6.06
CA ARG A 158 15.34 10.68 5.48
C ARG A 158 14.48 11.24 6.62
N ASN A 159 14.85 12.41 7.11
CA ASN A 159 13.96 13.24 7.92
C ASN A 159 12.89 13.84 7.00
N GLY A 160 11.90 13.04 6.63
CA GLY A 160 10.69 13.55 5.98
C GLY A 160 9.86 14.28 7.03
N THR A 161 9.69 15.58 6.87
CA THR A 161 8.71 16.36 7.63
C THR A 161 7.32 15.98 7.14
N ASP A 162 6.58 15.23 7.96
CA ASP A 162 5.15 14.91 7.78
C ASP A 162 4.29 16.18 7.99
N LEU A 163 4.44 17.20 7.13
CA LEU A 163 3.45 18.26 7.02
C LEU A 163 2.44 17.80 5.97
N GLU A 164 1.35 17.19 6.42
CA GLU A 164 0.19 16.93 5.57
C GLU A 164 -0.41 18.28 5.16
N GLU A 165 -0.05 18.77 3.98
CA GLU A 165 -0.80 19.87 3.37
C GLU A 165 -2.23 19.39 3.11
N VAL A 166 -3.21 20.13 3.64
CA VAL A 166 -4.62 19.85 3.39
C VAL A 166 -4.90 20.19 1.93
N PRO A 167 -5.28 19.22 1.09
CA PRO A 167 -5.47 19.47 -0.32
C PRO A 167 -6.69 20.38 -0.53
N GLY A 168 -6.54 21.41 -1.38
CA GLY A 168 -7.66 22.29 -1.74
C GLY A 168 -8.74 21.62 -2.59
N ILE A 169 -8.46 20.45 -3.16
CA ILE A 169 -9.37 19.66 -3.98
C ILE A 169 -9.40 18.23 -3.49
N SER A 170 -10.59 17.65 -3.38
CA SER A 170 -10.77 16.20 -3.22
C SER A 170 -11.25 15.56 -4.50
N GLY A 171 -10.81 14.33 -4.75
CA GLY A 171 -11.20 13.55 -5.91
C GLY A 171 -11.49 12.10 -5.53
N GLN A 172 -12.58 11.53 -6.06
CA GLN A 172 -12.94 10.13 -5.84
C GLN A 172 -13.47 9.50 -7.12
N PHE A 173 -12.92 8.35 -7.49
CA PHE A 173 -13.51 7.50 -8.51
C PHE A 173 -14.64 6.67 -7.92
N LYS A 174 -15.80 6.68 -8.59
CA LYS A 174 -16.94 5.82 -8.30
C LYS A 174 -17.25 4.99 -9.53
N LEU A 175 -17.33 3.69 -9.33
CA LEU A 175 -17.82 2.78 -10.34
C LEU A 175 -19.35 2.87 -10.38
N VAL A 176 -19.91 3.15 -11.56
CA VAL A 176 -21.36 3.34 -11.72
C VAL A 176 -22.10 2.01 -11.68
N LYS A 177 -21.51 0.96 -12.25
CA LYS A 177 -22.00 -0.43 -12.23
C LYS A 177 -20.84 -1.41 -12.15
N SER A 178 -21.04 -2.57 -11.54
CA SER A 178 -20.05 -3.66 -11.56
C SER A 178 -19.64 -3.98 -13.00
N PRO A 179 -18.34 -3.97 -13.34
CA PRO A 179 -17.90 -4.28 -14.69
C PRO A 179 -18.22 -5.73 -15.03
N VAL A 180 -18.63 -5.96 -16.27
CA VAL A 180 -18.87 -7.29 -16.83
C VAL A 180 -17.99 -7.43 -18.06
N VAL A 181 -17.29 -8.55 -18.17
CA VAL A 181 -16.40 -8.82 -19.31
C VAL A 181 -17.20 -8.71 -20.62
N GLY A 182 -16.71 -7.90 -21.56
CA GLY A 182 -17.35 -7.64 -22.84
C GLY A 182 -18.32 -6.46 -22.87
N GLN A 183 -18.51 -5.75 -21.75
CA GLN A 183 -19.28 -4.49 -21.70
C GLN A 183 -18.39 -3.30 -21.37
N ASP A 184 -18.82 -2.11 -21.79
CA ASP A 184 -18.21 -0.84 -21.41
C ASP A 184 -18.17 -0.68 -19.89
N ILE A 185 -17.03 -0.19 -19.39
CA ILE A 185 -16.82 0.16 -18.00
C ILE A 185 -17.22 1.63 -17.82
N HIS A 186 -18.22 1.86 -16.98
CA HIS A 186 -18.69 3.20 -16.66
C HIS A 186 -18.15 3.64 -15.28
N LEU A 187 -17.19 4.57 -15.31
CA LEU A 187 -16.58 5.20 -14.15
C LEU A 187 -17.00 6.66 -14.06
N MET A 188 -17.03 7.20 -12.85
CA MET A 188 -17.29 8.60 -12.57
C MET A 188 -16.17 9.13 -11.68
N LEU A 189 -15.50 10.20 -12.10
CA LEU A 189 -14.61 10.95 -11.21
C LEU A 189 -15.40 12.12 -10.62
N ILE A 190 -15.55 12.10 -9.29
CA ILE A 190 -16.19 13.16 -8.51
C ILE A 190 -15.08 14.05 -7.98
N LEU A 191 -15.15 15.34 -8.26
CA LEU A 191 -14.23 16.37 -7.77
C LEU A 191 -14.99 17.33 -6.86
N LYS A 192 -14.36 17.76 -5.78
CA LYS A 192 -14.92 18.79 -4.91
C LYS A 192 -13.86 19.82 -4.51
N ASN A 193 -14.19 21.09 -4.69
CA ASN A 193 -13.42 22.21 -4.16
C ASN A 193 -13.64 22.28 -2.64
N LEU A 194 -12.55 22.25 -1.88
CA LEU A 194 -12.55 22.34 -0.42
C LEU A 194 -12.11 23.72 0.06
N THR A 195 -11.84 24.64 -0.88
CA THR A 195 -11.44 26.01 -0.58
C THR A 195 -12.61 26.96 -0.71
N ASN A 196 -12.43 28.16 -0.15
CA ASN A 196 -13.39 29.25 -0.24
C ASN A 196 -13.16 30.14 -1.48
N VAL A 197 -12.35 29.67 -2.43
CA VAL A 197 -11.98 30.42 -3.64
C VAL A 197 -12.26 29.55 -4.85
N GLU A 198 -12.74 30.17 -5.92
CA GLU A 198 -12.89 29.49 -7.21
C GLU A 198 -11.52 28.93 -7.66
N CYS A 199 -11.53 27.72 -8.22
CA CYS A 199 -10.31 27.10 -8.73
C CYS A 199 -10.58 26.42 -10.08
N THR A 200 -9.57 26.45 -10.95
CA THR A 200 -9.59 25.67 -12.20
C THR A 200 -8.72 24.44 -12.03
N VAL A 201 -9.33 23.26 -12.17
CA VAL A 201 -8.67 21.96 -12.03
C VAL A 201 -8.40 21.38 -13.40
N HIS A 202 -7.14 21.05 -13.68
CA HIS A 202 -6.72 20.29 -14.85
C HIS A 202 -6.61 18.81 -14.51
N VAL A 203 -7.36 17.98 -15.22
CA VAL A 203 -7.52 16.57 -14.95
C VAL A 203 -6.90 15.77 -16.10
N ASN A 204 -5.95 14.89 -15.78
CA ASN A 204 -5.36 13.94 -16.72
C ASN A 204 -5.65 12.52 -16.23
N ILE A 205 -6.30 11.71 -17.07
CA ILE A 205 -6.76 10.36 -16.73
C ILE A 205 -6.15 9.38 -17.71
N SER A 206 -5.69 8.25 -17.19
CA SER A 206 -5.33 7.11 -18.00
C SER A 206 -5.84 5.82 -17.35
N SER A 207 -6.09 4.81 -18.17
CA SER A 207 -6.39 3.45 -17.72
C SER A 207 -5.46 2.48 -18.42
N SER A 208 -4.99 1.49 -17.69
CA SER A 208 -4.11 0.44 -18.21
C SER A 208 -4.60 -0.93 -17.76
N SER A 209 -4.48 -1.90 -18.65
CA SER A 209 -4.56 -3.32 -18.28
C SER A 209 -3.32 -3.69 -17.45
N VAL A 210 -3.54 -4.38 -16.33
CA VAL A 210 -2.49 -4.78 -15.38
C VAL A 210 -2.68 -6.24 -14.96
N LEU A 211 -1.59 -6.89 -14.57
CA LEU A 211 -1.65 -8.17 -13.86
C LEU A 211 -2.05 -7.97 -12.38
N HIS A 212 -2.33 -9.04 -11.64
CA HIS A 212 -2.71 -8.97 -10.22
C HIS A 212 -1.63 -8.36 -9.31
N ASN A 213 -0.36 -8.49 -9.69
CA ASN A 213 0.79 -7.85 -9.06
C ASN A 213 1.02 -6.41 -9.58
N ARG A 214 0.02 -5.82 -10.23
CA ARG A 214 0.00 -4.48 -10.82
C ARG A 214 1.01 -4.21 -11.94
N THR A 215 1.66 -5.25 -12.48
CA THR A 215 2.52 -5.07 -13.67
C THR A 215 1.69 -4.57 -14.87
N PRO A 216 1.99 -3.39 -15.44
CA PRO A 216 1.28 -2.85 -16.60
C PRO A 216 1.49 -3.70 -17.85
N LYS A 217 0.43 -3.85 -18.67
CA LYS A 217 0.47 -4.55 -19.95
C LYS A 217 0.23 -3.63 -21.13
N ALA A 218 -0.85 -2.85 -21.09
CA ALA A 218 -1.17 -1.89 -22.15
C ALA A 218 -2.06 -0.78 -21.61
N MET A 219 -1.81 0.46 -22.03
CA MET A 219 -2.72 1.59 -21.84
C MET A 219 -3.93 1.40 -22.76
N ILE A 220 -5.14 1.49 -22.19
CA ILE A 220 -6.40 1.24 -22.90
C ILE A 220 -7.26 2.50 -23.02
N PHE A 221 -6.99 3.52 -22.20
CA PHE A 221 -7.73 4.78 -22.23
C PHE A 221 -6.84 5.94 -21.78
N LYS A 222 -7.04 7.11 -22.38
CA LYS A 222 -6.42 8.38 -21.95
C LYS A 222 -7.36 9.53 -22.26
N ALA A 223 -7.56 10.44 -21.31
CA ALA A 223 -8.35 11.65 -21.48
C ALA A 223 -7.79 12.79 -20.63
N SER A 224 -8.05 14.02 -21.08
CA SER A 224 -7.71 15.23 -20.34
C SER A 224 -8.90 16.19 -20.36
N ALA A 225 -9.15 16.87 -19.26
CA ALA A 225 -10.22 17.84 -19.13
C ALA A 225 -9.80 18.99 -18.20
N SER A 226 -10.48 20.12 -18.32
CA SER A 226 -10.33 21.25 -17.40
C SER A 226 -11.71 21.63 -16.89
N LEU A 227 -11.82 21.87 -15.59
CA LEU A 227 -13.09 22.23 -14.95
C LEU A 227 -12.84 23.36 -13.96
N THR A 228 -13.67 24.40 -14.01
CA THR A 228 -13.70 25.44 -12.98
C THR A 228 -14.74 25.05 -11.93
N LEU A 229 -14.33 25.09 -10.66
CA LEU A 229 -15.17 24.78 -9.50
C LEU A 229 -15.30 26.03 -8.64
N ASP A 230 -16.54 26.41 -8.37
CA ASP A 230 -16.88 27.41 -7.38
C ASP A 230 -16.44 26.96 -5.97
N PRO A 231 -16.35 27.88 -4.99
CA PRO A 231 -16.12 27.54 -3.59
C PRO A 231 -17.07 26.45 -3.10
N GLU A 232 -16.52 25.42 -2.44
CA GLU A 232 -17.26 24.26 -1.90
C GLU A 232 -18.04 23.40 -2.93
N GLU A 233 -17.96 23.71 -4.23
CA GLU A 233 -18.68 23.02 -5.29
C GLU A 233 -18.16 21.59 -5.49
N GLY A 234 -19.09 20.64 -5.68
CA GLY A 234 -18.81 19.29 -6.16
C GLY A 234 -19.31 19.10 -7.59
N ASN A 235 -18.47 18.56 -8.47
CA ASN A 235 -18.81 18.24 -9.85
C ASN A 235 -18.34 16.83 -10.21
N SER A 236 -18.84 16.25 -11.29
CA SER A 236 -18.52 14.89 -11.70
C SER A 236 -18.31 14.77 -13.20
N MET A 237 -17.33 13.97 -13.60
CA MET A 237 -17.07 13.62 -15.00
C MET A 237 -17.28 12.13 -15.23
N SER A 238 -18.07 11.80 -16.25
CA SER A 238 -18.32 10.41 -16.65
C SER A 238 -17.25 9.93 -17.62
N LEU A 239 -16.81 8.69 -17.44
CA LEU A 239 -15.75 8.04 -18.18
C LEU A 239 -16.26 6.68 -18.67
N PHE A 240 -16.18 6.45 -19.97
CA PHE A 240 -16.56 5.21 -20.62
C PHE A 240 -15.30 4.60 -21.24
N ILE A 241 -14.95 3.39 -20.78
CA ILE A 241 -13.77 2.62 -21.21
C ILE A 241 -14.24 1.32 -21.86
#